data_AF-A0A917P9V8-F1
#
_entry.id   AF-A0A917P9V8-F1
#
_cell.length_a   1.000
_cell.length_b   1.000
_cell.length_c   1.000
_cell.angle_alpha   90.00
_cell.angle_beta   90.00
_cell.angle_gamma   90.00
#
_symmetry.space_group_name_H-M   'P 1'
#
loop_
_entity.id
_entity.type
_entity.pdbx_description
1 polymer ?
#
loop_
_entity_poly.entity_id
_entity_poly.type
_entity_poly.pdbx_seq_one_letter_code
_entity_poly.pdbx_strand_id
1 'polypeptide(L)' 'MPGPWRTTGRLYDADRIPFTIGVCGTGELYIRNDAQGDSAHLPFPPTSDLAALGQHIADLIGDLY' A
#
# COMPACT_ATOMS: atom_id res chain seq x y z
N MET A 1 -4.63 13.31 16.36
CA MET A 1 -3.22 13.35 15.95
C MET A 1 -3.06 12.46 14.73
N PRO A 2 -2.40 12.91 13.64
CA PRO A 2 -2.00 11.98 12.60
C PRO A 2 -0.95 11.06 13.20
N GLY A 3 -1.15 9.74 13.09
CA GLY A 3 -0.14 8.75 13.49
C GLY A 3 1.15 8.90 12.67
N PRO A 4 2.19 8.10 12.94
CA PRO A 4 3.50 8.17 12.27
C PRO A 4 3.47 7.85 10.75
N TRP A 5 2.28 7.69 10.19
CA TRP A 5 2.01 7.26 8.83
C TRP A 5 1.56 8.47 8.01
N ARG A 6 2.39 8.95 7.08
CA ARG A 6 1.96 9.96 6.12
C ARG A 6 1.18 9.28 5.00
N THR A 7 -0.15 9.43 5.02
CA THR A 7 -1.04 8.96 3.94
C THR A 7 -0.61 9.59 2.62
N THR A 8 -0.20 8.78 1.65
CA THR A 8 0.25 9.26 0.33
C THR A 8 -0.85 9.10 -0.73
N GLY A 9 -1.78 8.15 -0.54
CA GLY A 9 -2.96 8.00 -1.38
C GLY A 9 -3.97 6.99 -0.83
N ARG A 10 -5.17 6.98 -1.43
CA ARG A 10 -6.19 5.94 -1.23
C ARG A 10 -6.40 5.16 -2.52
N LEU A 11 -6.45 3.85 -2.41
CA LEU A 11 -6.78 2.90 -3.46
C LEU A 11 -8.11 2.22 -3.11
N TYR A 12 -8.78 1.74 -4.13
CA TYR A 12 -10.00 0.94 -3.98
C TYR A 12 -9.86 -0.27 -4.89
N ASP A 13 -10.22 -1.44 -4.39
CA ASP A 13 -10.38 -2.63 -5.21
C ASP A 13 -11.70 -2.57 -6.01
N ALA A 14 -12.03 -3.66 -6.71
CA ALA A 14 -13.27 -3.77 -7.47
C ALA A 14 -14.53 -3.69 -6.59
N ASP A 15 -14.48 -4.20 -5.35
CA ASP A 15 -15.60 -4.19 -4.41
C ASP A 15 -15.65 -2.91 -3.55
N ARG A 16 -14.78 -1.93 -3.85
CA ARG A 16 -14.66 -0.63 -3.17
C ARG A 16 -14.20 -0.71 -1.71
N ILE A 17 -13.51 -1.77 -1.33
CA ILE A 17 -12.75 -1.86 -0.09
C ILE A 17 -11.63 -0.80 -0.13
N PRO A 18 -11.54 0.08 0.89
CA PRO A 18 -10.52 1.10 0.94
C PRO A 18 -9.16 0.52 1.34
N PHE A 19 -8.14 0.86 0.56
CA PHE A 19 -6.74 0.60 0.88
C PHE A 19 -5.97 1.91 1.00
N THR A 20 -5.13 2.03 2.02
CA THR A 20 -4.19 3.15 2.17
C THR A 20 -2.84 2.74 1.64
N ILE A 21 -2.26 3.54 0.73
CA ILE A 21 -0.84 3.47 0.39
C ILE A 21 -0.08 4.60 1.09
N GLY A 22 1.03 4.24 1.72
CA GLY A 22 1.81 5.15 2.54
C GLY A 22 3.31 4.88 2.49
N VAL A 23 4.07 5.80 3.06
CA VAL A 23 5.51 5.62 3.33
C VAL A 23 5.70 5.59 4.83
N CYS A 24 6.41 4.59 5.35
CA CYS A 24 6.72 4.47 6.76
C CYS A 24 7.95 5.31 7.16
N GLY A 25 8.28 5.34 8.45
CA GLY A 25 9.42 6.11 8.96
C GLY A 25 10.79 5.69 8.41
N THR A 26 10.92 4.46 7.90
CA THR A 26 12.15 3.95 7.25
C THR A 26 12.23 4.34 5.77
N GLY A 27 11.20 4.97 5.21
CA GLY A 27 11.13 5.33 3.80
C GLY A 27 10.56 4.22 2.89
N GLU A 28 10.16 3.08 3.45
CA GLU A 28 9.55 1.98 2.69
C GLU A 28 8.07 2.25 2.41
N LEU A 29 7.61 1.81 1.25
CA LEU A 29 6.19 1.84 0.91
C LEU A 29 5.44 0.74 1.68
N TYR A 30 4.19 1.00 2.02
CA TYR A 30 3.29 0.01 2.60
C TYR A 30 1.87 0.17 2.04
N ILE A 31 1.11 -0.92 2.06
CA ILE A 31 -0.33 -0.94 1.79
C ILE A 31 -1.04 -1.43 3.05
N ARG A 32 -2.18 -0.81 3.38
CA ARG A 32 -3.06 -1.26 4.45
C ARG A 32 -4.48 -1.43 3.94
N ASN A 33 -5.11 -2.57 4.22
CA ASN A 33 -6.55 -2.77 4.13
C ASN A 33 -7.21 -1.98 5.26
N ASP A 34 -7.94 -0.91 4.95
CA ASP A 34 -8.55 -0.06 5.98
C ASP A 34 -9.82 -0.69 6.59
N ALA A 35 -10.39 -1.73 5.97
CA ALA A 35 -11.53 -2.46 6.50
C ALA A 35 -11.12 -3.50 7.55
N GLN A 36 -10.04 -4.24 7.30
CA GLN A 36 -9.54 -5.29 8.20
C GLN A 36 -8.46 -4.80 9.16
N GLY A 37 -7.73 -3.74 8.79
CA GLY A 37 -6.61 -3.20 9.56
C GLY A 37 -5.25 -3.83 9.22
N ASP A 38 -5.23 -4.87 8.39
CA ASP A 38 -4.02 -5.55 7.97
C ASP A 38 -3.17 -4.70 7.02
N SER A 39 -1.85 -4.82 7.16
CA SER A 39 -0.90 -4.07 6.35
C SER A 39 0.29 -4.91 5.96
N ALA A 40 0.85 -4.63 4.79
CA ALA A 40 2.07 -5.25 4.32
C ALA A 40 3.02 -4.22 3.70
N HIS A 41 4.31 -4.49 3.88
CA HIS A 41 5.37 -3.66 3.34
C HIS A 41 5.63 -4.04 1.87
N LEU A 42 5.86 -3.02 1.05
CA LEU A 42 6.30 -3.17 -0.34
C LEU A 42 7.84 -3.08 -0.34
N PRO A 43 8.56 -4.19 -0.54
CA PRO A 43 10.00 -4.16 -0.73
C PRO A 43 10.30 -3.63 -2.13
N PHE A 44 10.12 -2.33 -2.35
CA PHE A 44 10.27 -1.73 -3.68
C PHE A 44 11.53 -0.86 -3.77
N PRO A 45 12.54 -1.26 -4.55
CA PRO A 45 13.72 -0.44 -4.77
C PRO A 45 13.36 0.84 -5.55
N PRO A 46 13.93 2.00 -5.19
CA PRO A 46 13.61 3.29 -5.82
C PRO A 46 13.95 3.41 -7.31
N THR A 47 14.64 2.42 -7.90
CA THR A 47 15.02 2.36 -9.32
C THR A 47 14.10 1.47 -10.17
N SER A 48 13.03 0.95 -9.59
CA SER A 48 12.22 -0.10 -10.22
C SER A 48 11.10 0.48 -11.09
N ASP A 49 10.78 -0.23 -12.18
CA ASP A 49 9.77 0.15 -13.18
C ASP A 49 8.38 0.38 -12.54
N LEU A 50 7.73 1.49 -12.91
CA LEU A 50 6.39 1.84 -12.42
C LEU A 50 5.33 0.81 -12.81
N ALA A 51 5.48 0.12 -13.95
CA ALA A 51 4.56 -0.96 -14.32
C ALA A 51 4.71 -2.16 -13.38
N ALA A 52 5.95 -2.53 -13.05
CA ALA A 52 6.23 -3.57 -12.07
C ALA A 52 5.73 -3.18 -10.67
N LEU A 53 5.84 -1.90 -10.28
CA LEU A 53 5.24 -1.39 -9.03
C LEU A 53 3.73 -1.61 -9.02
N GLY A 54 3.05 -1.21 -10.10
CA GLY A 54 1.60 -1.36 -10.22
C GLY A 54 1.13 -2.80 -10.08
N GLN A 55 1.84 -3.74 -10.72
CA GLN A 55 1.55 -5.17 -10.60
C GLN A 55 1.78 -5.67 -9.16
N HIS A 56 2.89 -5.30 -8.53
CA HIS A 56 3.20 -5.74 -7.17
C HIS A 56 2.19 -5.22 -6.15
N ILE A 57 1.71 -3.98 -6.33
CA ILE A 57 0.60 -3.41 -5.54
C ILE A 57 -0.68 -4.24 -5.71
N ALA A 58 -1.02 -4.63 -6.94
CA ALA A 58 -2.21 -5.44 -7.22
C ALA A 58 -2.12 -6.83 -6.57
N ASP A 59 -0.97 -7.50 -6.66
CA ASP A 59 -0.74 -8.81 -6.04
C ASP A 59 -0.91 -8.72 -4.51
N LEU A 60 -0.32 -7.67 -3.90
CA LEU A 60 -0.43 -7.43 -2.46
C LEU A 60 -1.86 -7.15 -1.99
N ILE A 61 -2.65 -6.43 -2.79
CA ILE A 61 -4.07 -6.21 -2.48
C ILE A 61 -4.84 -7.53 -2.52
N GLY A 62 -4.50 -8.43 -3.45
CA GLY A 62 -5.06 -9.77 -3.51
C GLY A 62 -4.73 -10.61 -2.27
N ASP A 63 -3.52 -10.47 -1.72
CA ASP A 63 -3.11 -11.17 -0.49
C ASP A 63 -3.77 -10.58 0.78
N LEU A 64 -4.20 -9.32 0.74
CA LEU A 64 -4.84 -8.59 1.85
C LEU A 64 -6.38 -8.64 1.81
N TYR A 65 -6.95 -9.51 0.97
CA TYR A 65 -8.39 -9.72 0.82
C TYR A 65 -8.97 -10.67 1.86
#